data_AF-F4KQB9-F1
#
_entry.id   AF-F4KQB9-F1
#
_cell.length_a   1.000
_cell.length_b   1.000
_cell.length_c   1.000
_cell.angle_alpha   90.00
_cell.angle_beta   90.00
_cell.angle_gamma   90.00
#
_symmetry.space_group_name_H-M   'P 1'
#
loop_
_entity.id
_entity.type
_entity.pdbx_description
1 polymer ?
#
loop_
_entity_poly.entity_id
_entity_poly.type
_entity_poly.pdbx_seq_one_letter_code
_entity_poly.pdbx_strand_id
1 'polypeptide(L)'
;MLDKYKKGELSESEMEQLEEALLQKLAEKQAEDKLRQNLLGIAESLRTETNNATEAAEKTTASPRPLKVAHRQLWVAWAAAAAVLLVLLAVWWLMSPSNNASLNAPQMALQYLKQENAPILSNSMADDTLSSAEQAARSAYLEKNYAAAILFFKKLPPTTASHHFYLGVAALKQENPDFALAETQLLQARSLGQGWQEDAINWHLALAYLGQKRNAEAQEELGNIIRVDRDNVAKAKLLLEKMK
;
A
#
# COMPACT_ATOMS: atom_id res chain seq x y z
N MET A 1 -29.71 -1.26 13.92
CA MET A 1 -29.06 -0.02 13.45
C MET A 1 -29.99 0.76 12.52
N LEU A 2 -30.34 0.25 11.33
CA LEU A 2 -31.28 0.92 10.42
C LEU A 2 -32.65 1.23 11.04
N ASP A 3 -33.19 0.33 11.87
CA ASP A 3 -34.50 0.55 12.53
C ASP A 3 -34.44 1.56 13.69
N LYS A 4 -33.27 1.74 14.31
CA LYS A 4 -33.03 2.83 15.29
C LYS A 4 -32.86 4.17 14.56
N TYR A 5 -32.24 4.16 13.37
CA TYR A 5 -32.05 5.34 12.52
C TYR A 5 -33.39 5.88 12.02
N LYS A 6 -34.28 4.99 11.58
CA LYS A 6 -35.66 5.35 11.21
C LYS A 6 -36.49 5.93 12.35
N LYS A 7 -36.10 5.67 13.61
CA LYS A 7 -36.76 6.16 14.81
C LYS A 7 -36.08 7.39 15.43
N GLY A 8 -34.93 7.83 14.90
CA GLY A 8 -34.18 8.97 15.43
C GLY A 8 -33.48 8.70 16.77
N GLU A 9 -33.28 7.43 17.13
CA GLU A 9 -32.76 7.00 18.43
C GLU A 9 -31.26 6.68 18.41
N LEU A 10 -30.53 7.05 17.35
CA LEU A 10 -29.08 6.86 17.33
C LEU A 10 -28.39 7.95 18.13
N SER A 11 -27.45 7.54 18.98
CA SER A 11 -26.45 8.45 19.52
C SER A 11 -25.54 8.97 18.41
N GLU A 12 -24.92 10.13 18.64
CA GLU A 12 -24.02 10.80 17.70
C GLU A 12 -22.87 9.87 17.23
N SER A 13 -22.31 9.08 18.14
CA SER A 13 -21.27 8.08 17.83
C SER A 13 -21.79 6.91 16.98
N GLU A 14 -23.02 6.45 17.21
CA GLU A 14 -23.61 5.39 16.36
C GLU A 14 -23.94 5.94 14.96
N MET A 15 -24.29 7.23 14.86
CA MET A 15 -24.60 7.90 13.59
C MET A 15 -23.36 8.01 12.71
N GLU A 16 -22.23 8.40 13.30
CA GLU A 16 -20.93 8.49 12.63
C GLU A 16 -20.47 7.11 12.12
N GLN A 17 -20.61 6.06 12.93
CA GLN A 17 -20.30 4.68 12.52
C GLN A 17 -21.20 4.17 11.38
N LEU A 18 -22.47 4.57 11.36
CA LEU A 18 -23.40 4.21 10.30
C LEU A 18 -23.06 4.93 8.99
N GLU A 19 -22.69 6.21 9.07
CA GLU A 19 -22.28 7.01 7.91
C GLU A 19 -20.99 6.49 7.30
N GLU A 20 -19.99 6.16 8.12
CA GLU A 20 -18.73 5.55 7.66
C GLU A 20 -18.98 4.21 6.96
N ALA A 21 -19.82 3.34 7.55
CA ALA A 21 -20.18 2.06 6.94
C ALA A 21 -20.95 2.23 5.61
N LEU A 22 -21.78 3.26 5.47
CA LEU A 22 -22.49 3.55 4.23
C LEU A 22 -21.56 4.11 3.14
N LEU A 23 -20.63 4.98 3.50
CA LEU A 23 -19.62 5.52 2.59
C LEU A 23 -18.70 4.43 2.07
N GLN A 24 -18.25 3.51 2.94
CA GLN A 24 -17.45 2.37 2.54
C GLN A 24 -18.19 1.47 1.53
N LYS A 25 -19.45 1.16 1.81
CA LYS A 25 -20.27 0.32 0.94
C LYS A 25 -20.56 0.97 -0.43
N LEU A 26 -20.69 2.30 -0.47
CA LEU A 26 -20.83 3.04 -1.72
C LEU A 26 -19.53 3.02 -2.54
N ALA A 27 -18.38 3.15 -1.88
CA ALA A 27 -17.07 3.07 -2.54
C ALA A 27 -16.81 1.68 -3.13
N GLU A 28 -17.14 0.61 -2.40
CA GLU A 28 -17.04 -0.77 -2.88
C GLU A 28 -17.94 -1.02 -4.11
N LYS A 29 -19.18 -0.54 -4.07
CA LYS A 29 -20.12 -0.66 -5.19
C LYS A 29 -19.62 0.08 -6.44
N GLN A 30 -19.07 1.29 -6.28
CA GLN A 30 -18.48 2.04 -7.40
C GLN A 30 -17.25 1.34 -7.99
N ALA A 31 -16.44 0.69 -7.15
CA ALA A 31 -15.30 -0.11 -7.62
C ALA A 31 -15.77 -1.35 -8.42
N GLU A 32 -16.83 -2.02 -7.96
CA GLU A 32 -17.42 -3.17 -8.66
C GLU A 32 -18.04 -2.76 -10.01
N ASP A 33 -18.74 -1.63 -10.06
CA ASP A 33 -19.34 -1.10 -11.30
C ASP A 33 -18.26 -0.72 -12.34
N LYS A 34 -17.15 -0.11 -11.91
CA LYS A 34 -16.00 0.16 -12.79
C LYS A 34 -15.34 -1.12 -13.31
N LEU A 35 -15.20 -2.14 -12.46
CA LEU A 35 -14.66 -3.43 -12.88
C LEU A 35 -15.56 -4.09 -13.93
N ARG A 36 -16.89 -4.04 -13.75
CA ARG A 36 -17.86 -4.55 -14.74
C ARG A 36 -17.78 -3.79 -16.06
N GLN A 37 -17.67 -2.46 -16.05
CA GLN A 37 -17.51 -1.67 -17.27
C GLN A 37 -16.22 -2.02 -18.03
N ASN A 38 -15.10 -2.18 -17.31
CA ASN A 38 -13.84 -2.59 -17.93
C ASN A 38 -13.93 -3.98 -18.57
N LEU A 39 -14.58 -4.94 -17.89
CA LEU A 39 -14.78 -6.29 -18.43
C LEU A 39 -15.67 -6.31 -19.67
N LEU A 40 -16.73 -5.47 -19.71
CA LEU A 40 -17.58 -5.33 -20.89
C LEU A 40 -16.83 -4.69 -22.07
N GLY A 41 -16.01 -3.67 -21.81
CA GLY A 41 -15.18 -3.04 -22.84
C GLY A 41 -14.16 -4.00 -23.46
N ILE A 42 -13.54 -4.87 -22.64
CA ILE A 42 -12.63 -5.91 -23.11
C ILE A 42 -13.37 -6.96 -23.95
N ALA A 43 -14.59 -7.35 -23.57
CA ALA A 43 -15.39 -8.30 -24.32
C ALA A 43 -15.83 -7.74 -25.70
N GLU A 44 -16.14 -6.45 -25.78
CA GLU A 44 -16.47 -5.79 -27.05
C GLU A 44 -15.25 -5.65 -27.97
N SER A 45 -14.08 -5.28 -27.45
CA SER A 45 -12.86 -5.20 -28.26
C SER A 45 -12.43 -6.55 -28.83
N LEU A 46 -12.60 -7.63 -28.07
CA LEU A 46 -12.32 -8.99 -28.57
C LEU A 46 -13.28 -9.40 -29.69
N ARG A 47 -14.54 -8.98 -29.62
CA ARG A 47 -15.56 -9.33 -30.62
C ARG A 47 -15.38 -8.57 -31.93
N THR A 48 -14.91 -7.32 -31.89
CA THR A 48 -14.59 -6.53 -33.09
C THR A 48 -13.32 -7.03 -33.78
N GLU A 49 -12.32 -7.48 -33.03
CA GLU A 49 -11.12 -8.12 -33.60
C GLU A 49 -11.44 -9.44 -34.29
N THR A 50 -12.34 -10.27 -33.74
CA THR A 50 -12.74 -11.54 -34.38
C THR A 50 -13.53 -11.33 -35.67
N ASN A 51 -14.39 -10.29 -35.75
CA ASN A 51 -15.18 -10.03 -36.96
C ASN A 51 -14.33 -9.46 -38.11
N ASN A 52 -13.34 -8.63 -37.79
CA ASN A 52 -12.41 -8.10 -38.79
C ASN A 52 -11.47 -9.19 -39.35
N ALA A 53 -11.14 -10.21 -38.56
CA ALA A 53 -10.36 -11.37 -39.02
C ALA A 53 -11.16 -12.30 -39.96
N THR A 54 -12.49 -12.38 -39.80
CA THR A 54 -13.35 -13.18 -40.67
C THR A 54 -13.69 -12.50 -41.99
N GLU A 55 -13.84 -11.16 -42.03
CA GLU A 55 -14.12 -10.43 -43.28
C GLU A 55 -12.91 -10.35 -44.23
N ALA A 56 -11.69 -10.51 -43.73
CA ALA A 56 -10.49 -10.62 -44.56
C ALA A 56 -10.34 -11.98 -45.26
N ALA A 57 -11.04 -13.02 -44.79
CA ALA A 57 -10.96 -14.38 -45.33
C ALA A 57 -12.01 -14.67 -46.44
N GLU A 58 -13.06 -13.86 -46.57
CA GLU A 58 -14.17 -14.12 -47.52
C GLU A 58 -14.04 -13.42 -48.90
N LYS A 59 -13.04 -12.55 -49.12
CA LYS A 59 -12.91 -11.79 -50.38
C LYS A 59 -11.98 -12.37 -51.45
N THR A 60 -11.56 -13.62 -51.36
CA THR A 60 -10.75 -14.26 -52.43
C THR A 60 -11.28 -15.64 -52.81
N THR A 61 -12.44 -15.67 -53.47
CA THR A 61 -12.87 -16.83 -54.26
C THR A 61 -12.92 -16.48 -55.75
N ALA A 62 -11.84 -16.82 -56.47
CA ALA A 62 -11.85 -17.02 -57.91
C ALA A 62 -10.96 -18.23 -58.25
N SER A 63 -11.59 -19.29 -58.74
CA SER A 63 -11.02 -20.58 -59.15
C SER A 63 -10.51 -20.52 -60.61
N PRO A 64 -9.84 -21.55 -61.18
CA PRO A 64 -8.63 -22.26 -60.76
C PRO A 64 -7.55 -22.26 -61.87
N ARG A 65 -6.27 -22.39 -61.50
CA ARG A 65 -5.25 -22.98 -62.38
C ARG A 65 -4.30 -23.85 -61.55
N PRO A 66 -4.03 -25.12 -61.95
CA PRO A 66 -3.17 -26.00 -61.18
C PRO A 66 -1.72 -25.65 -61.49
N LEU A 67 -1.12 -24.78 -60.68
CA LEU A 67 0.32 -24.61 -60.66
C LEU A 67 0.85 -25.38 -59.44
N LYS A 68 1.66 -26.40 -59.72
CA LYS A 68 2.45 -27.13 -58.74
C LYS A 68 3.37 -26.13 -58.03
N VAL A 69 2.98 -25.65 -56.86
CA VAL A 69 3.82 -24.79 -56.03
C VAL A 69 4.64 -25.67 -55.09
N ALA A 70 5.95 -25.54 -55.21
CA ALA A 70 6.92 -26.30 -54.44
C ALA A 70 6.70 -26.11 -52.93
N HIS A 71 6.66 -27.23 -52.20
CA HIS A 71 6.46 -27.34 -50.75
C HIS A 71 7.42 -26.51 -49.87
N ARG A 72 8.41 -25.85 -50.47
CA ARG A 72 9.48 -25.10 -49.80
C ARG A 72 9.06 -23.68 -49.36
N GLN A 73 8.05 -23.08 -50.00
CA GLN A 73 7.61 -21.71 -49.68
C GLN A 73 6.67 -21.63 -48.46
N LEU A 74 5.91 -22.70 -48.16
CA LEU A 74 5.08 -22.72 -46.96
C LEU A 74 5.94 -22.73 -45.68
N TRP A 75 7.05 -23.47 -45.65
CA TRP A 75 7.91 -23.50 -44.46
C TRP A 75 8.50 -22.12 -44.09
N VAL A 76 8.81 -21.30 -45.10
CA VAL A 76 9.33 -19.94 -44.88
C VAL A 76 8.26 -19.00 -44.36
N ALA A 77 7.01 -19.12 -44.83
CA ALA A 77 5.89 -18.33 -44.33
C ALA A 77 5.54 -18.66 -42.86
N TRP A 78 5.61 -19.94 -42.48
CA TRP A 78 5.40 -20.37 -41.09
C TRP A 78 6.56 -19.94 -40.16
N ALA A 79 7.81 -19.96 -40.65
CA ALA A 79 8.95 -19.48 -39.89
C ALA A 79 8.92 -17.96 -39.63
N ALA A 80 8.48 -17.18 -40.62
CA ALA A 80 8.33 -15.73 -40.47
C ALA A 80 7.23 -15.36 -39.46
N ALA A 81 6.11 -16.07 -39.47
CA ALA A 81 5.03 -15.87 -38.50
C ALA A 81 5.48 -16.20 -37.06
N ALA A 82 6.24 -17.28 -36.86
CA ALA A 82 6.78 -17.64 -35.56
C ALA A 82 7.79 -16.62 -35.02
N ALA A 83 8.62 -16.03 -35.89
CA ALA A 83 9.57 -14.99 -35.50
C ALA A 83 8.87 -13.70 -35.05
N VAL A 84 7.81 -13.28 -35.75
CA VAL A 84 7.00 -12.12 -35.34
C VAL A 84 6.32 -12.38 -34.00
N LEU A 85 5.80 -13.59 -33.79
CA LEU A 85 5.16 -13.97 -32.53
C LEU A 85 6.15 -13.99 -31.37
N LEU A 86 7.39 -14.44 -31.59
CA LEU A 86 8.46 -14.40 -30.58
C LEU A 86 8.92 -12.99 -30.25
N VAL A 87 9.02 -12.10 -31.25
CA VAL A 87 9.36 -10.69 -31.01
C VAL A 87 8.23 -9.99 -30.25
N LEU A 88 6.97 -10.25 -30.60
CA LEU A 88 5.83 -9.72 -29.87
C LEU A 88 5.75 -10.30 -28.45
N LEU A 89 6.07 -11.59 -28.24
CA LEU A 89 6.17 -12.16 -26.90
C LEU A 89 7.32 -11.56 -26.09
N ALA A 90 8.46 -11.29 -26.72
CA ALA A 90 9.62 -10.69 -26.08
C ALA A 90 9.37 -9.22 -25.73
N VAL A 91 8.73 -8.46 -26.62
CA VAL A 91 8.31 -7.07 -26.36
C VAL A 91 7.21 -7.04 -25.31
N TRP A 92 6.24 -7.95 -25.36
CA TRP A 92 5.24 -8.11 -24.32
C TRP A 92 5.88 -8.52 -23.00
N TRP A 93 6.88 -9.40 -22.98
CA TRP A 93 7.61 -9.77 -21.77
C TRP A 93 8.49 -8.64 -21.22
N LEU A 94 9.08 -7.79 -22.08
CA LEU A 94 9.85 -6.61 -21.69
C LEU A 94 8.97 -5.44 -21.21
N MET A 95 7.79 -5.28 -21.82
CA MET A 95 6.83 -4.21 -21.51
C MET A 95 5.76 -4.63 -20.50
N SER A 96 5.59 -5.93 -20.26
CA SER A 96 4.86 -6.44 -19.12
C SER A 96 5.63 -5.93 -17.90
N PRO A 97 5.02 -5.06 -17.08
CA PRO A 97 5.58 -4.78 -15.78
C PRO A 97 5.74 -6.14 -15.12
N SER A 98 6.98 -6.49 -14.77
CA SER A 98 7.31 -7.74 -14.09
C SER A 98 6.17 -8.07 -13.12
N ASN A 99 5.50 -9.21 -13.33
CA ASN A 99 4.34 -9.68 -12.58
C ASN A 99 4.63 -9.97 -11.09
N ASN A 100 5.69 -9.39 -10.54
CA ASN A 100 5.87 -9.16 -9.11
C ASN A 100 5.08 -7.91 -8.74
N ALA A 101 3.75 -7.99 -8.80
CA ALA A 101 2.87 -7.02 -8.14
C ALA A 101 2.91 -7.16 -6.60
N SER A 102 4.06 -7.56 -6.04
CA SER A 102 4.42 -7.14 -4.69
C SER A 102 4.54 -5.62 -4.76
N LEU A 103 3.61 -4.91 -4.14
CA LEU A 103 3.71 -3.46 -3.93
C LEU A 103 5.18 -3.11 -3.62
N ASN A 104 5.75 -2.14 -4.32
CA ASN A 104 7.13 -1.70 -4.07
C ASN A 104 7.29 -1.44 -2.56
N ALA A 105 8.32 -1.97 -1.89
CA ALA A 105 8.44 -1.93 -0.42
C ALA A 105 8.15 -0.53 0.21
N PRO A 106 8.59 0.59 -0.38
CA PRO A 106 8.22 1.92 0.10
C PRO A 106 6.74 2.27 -0.09
N GLN A 107 6.10 1.82 -1.18
CA GLN A 107 4.66 1.99 -1.39
C GLN A 107 3.84 1.20 -0.36
N MET A 108 4.31 0.00 0.03
CA MET A 108 3.71 -0.75 1.14
C MET A 108 3.80 0.04 2.44
N ALA A 109 4.99 0.52 2.80
CA ALA A 109 5.18 1.32 4.01
C ALA A 109 4.22 2.51 4.05
N LEU A 110 4.11 3.26 2.95
CA LEU A 110 3.20 4.40 2.82
C LEU A 110 1.72 4.01 2.98
N GLN A 111 1.30 2.86 2.45
CA GLN A 111 -0.08 2.39 2.59
C GLN A 111 -0.42 2.10 4.06
N TYR A 112 0.44 1.36 4.76
CA TYR A 112 0.23 1.06 6.18
C TYR A 112 0.29 2.32 7.04
N LEU A 113 1.20 3.25 6.73
CA LEU A 113 1.28 4.54 7.43
C LEU A 113 0.01 5.38 7.28
N LYS A 114 -0.67 5.34 6.13
CA LYS A 114 -1.93 6.06 5.91
C LYS A 114 -3.13 5.43 6.60
N GLN A 115 -3.17 4.10 6.66
CA GLN A 115 -4.30 3.38 7.25
C GLN A 115 -4.28 3.36 8.77
N GLU A 116 -3.10 3.49 9.38
CA GLU A 116 -2.95 3.36 10.81
C GLU A 116 -3.10 4.69 11.54
N ASN A 117 -3.81 4.68 12.67
CA ASN A 117 -3.84 5.82 13.59
C ASN A 117 -2.49 5.95 14.30
N ALA A 118 -2.02 7.19 14.48
CA ALA A 118 -0.84 7.42 15.29
C ALA A 118 -1.08 6.94 16.74
N PRO A 119 -0.07 6.33 17.40
CA PRO A 119 -0.15 5.96 18.80
C PRO A 119 -0.54 7.15 19.66
N ILE A 120 -1.50 6.93 20.56
CA ILE A 120 -1.98 7.96 21.48
C ILE A 120 -0.86 8.31 22.47
N LEU A 121 -0.76 9.59 22.83
CA LEU A 121 0.15 10.03 23.87
C LEU A 121 -0.22 9.37 25.20
N SER A 122 0.75 8.74 25.86
CA SER A 122 0.52 8.25 27.23
C SER A 122 0.33 9.45 28.16
N ASN A 123 -0.83 9.54 28.82
CA ASN A 123 -1.16 10.60 29.78
C ASN A 123 -0.39 10.50 31.12
N SER A 124 0.74 9.81 31.16
CA SER A 124 1.49 9.56 32.40
C SER A 124 2.16 10.81 33.02
N MET A 125 2.09 11.98 32.37
CA MET A 125 2.51 13.24 32.97
C MET A 125 1.33 14.20 32.97
N ALA A 126 0.93 14.64 34.17
CA ALA A 126 -0.06 15.71 34.33
C ALA A 126 0.42 16.96 33.58
N ASP A 127 -0.46 17.57 32.80
CA ASP A 127 -0.17 18.73 31.92
C ASP A 127 0.57 19.85 32.65
N ASP A 128 0.34 20.01 33.95
CA ASP A 128 0.90 21.05 34.81
C ASP A 128 2.43 20.95 35.02
N THR A 129 3.06 19.85 34.61
CA THR A 129 4.52 19.63 34.74
C THR A 129 5.30 19.79 33.44
N LEU A 130 4.59 20.00 32.32
CA LEU A 130 5.21 20.12 31.01
C LEU A 130 5.62 21.57 30.75
N SER A 131 6.79 21.74 30.12
CA SER A 131 7.13 23.04 29.55
C SER A 131 6.13 23.43 28.45
N SER A 132 5.95 24.74 28.22
CA SER A 132 5.11 25.23 27.12
C SER A 132 5.53 24.69 25.75
N ALA A 133 6.83 24.41 25.57
CA ALA A 133 7.37 23.81 24.36
C ALA A 133 7.00 22.31 24.23
N GLU A 134 6.98 21.55 25.33
CA GLU A 134 6.49 20.16 25.35
C GLU A 134 5.01 20.09 25.05
N GLN A 135 4.22 20.99 25.63
CA GLN A 135 2.79 21.06 25.37
C GLN A 135 2.54 21.37 23.88
N ALA A 136 3.24 22.34 23.30
CA ALA A 136 3.13 22.65 21.87
C ALA A 136 3.47 21.45 20.96
N ALA A 137 4.53 20.69 21.29
CA ALA A 137 4.90 19.49 20.55
C ALA A 137 3.82 18.39 20.62
N ARG A 138 3.30 18.15 21.83
CA ARG A 138 2.24 17.15 22.08
C ARG A 138 0.92 17.55 21.42
N SER A 139 0.49 18.80 21.53
CA SER A 139 -0.72 19.31 20.86
C SER A 139 -0.63 19.16 19.35
N ALA A 140 0.49 19.59 18.74
CA ALA A 140 0.68 19.44 17.30
C ALA A 140 0.64 17.96 16.85
N TYR A 141 1.18 17.05 17.66
CA TYR A 141 1.11 15.62 17.39
C TYR A 141 -0.32 15.07 17.46
N LEU A 142 -1.08 15.43 18.51
CA LEU A 142 -2.48 15.01 18.68
C LEU A 142 -3.39 15.56 17.59
N GLU A 143 -3.13 16.78 17.14
CA GLU A 143 -3.82 17.44 16.01
C GLU A 143 -3.40 16.88 14.64
N LYS A 144 -2.55 15.83 14.60
CA LYS A 144 -1.99 15.22 13.39
C LYS A 144 -1.18 16.20 12.53
N ASN A 145 -0.78 17.35 13.09
CA ASN A 145 0.15 18.29 12.47
C ASN A 145 1.59 17.83 12.73
N TYR A 146 1.96 16.72 12.10
CA TYR A 146 3.26 16.06 12.35
C TYR A 146 4.44 16.94 11.96
N ALA A 147 4.31 17.80 10.93
CA ALA A 147 5.34 18.74 10.56
C ALA A 147 5.65 19.74 11.68
N ALA A 148 4.61 20.34 12.29
CA ALA A 148 4.79 21.21 13.45
C ALA A 148 5.29 20.44 14.68
N ALA A 149 4.78 19.22 14.91
CA ALA A 149 5.22 18.38 16.02
C ALA A 149 6.73 18.10 15.96
N ILE A 150 7.25 17.73 14.78
CA ILE A 150 8.69 17.50 14.56
C ILE A 150 9.50 18.76 14.88
N LEU A 151 9.04 19.93 14.43
CA LEU A 151 9.71 21.20 14.70
C LEU A 151 9.76 21.53 16.19
N PHE A 152 8.69 21.25 16.93
CA PHE A 152 8.66 21.49 18.38
C PHE A 152 9.47 20.45 19.15
N PHE A 153 9.34 19.16 18.83
CA PHE A 153 10.14 18.10 19.47
C PHE A 153 11.64 18.32 19.29
N LYS A 154 12.11 18.74 18.11
CA LYS A 154 13.54 19.03 17.87
C LYS A 154 14.10 20.18 18.72
N LYS A 155 13.26 21.05 19.27
CA LYS A 155 13.68 22.16 20.15
C LYS A 155 13.77 21.76 21.62
N LEU A 156 13.21 20.61 21.97
CA LEU A 156 13.22 20.08 23.32
C LEU A 156 14.48 19.24 23.53
N PRO A 157 15.06 19.23 24.74
CA PRO A 157 16.13 18.30 25.04
C PRO A 157 15.57 16.87 24.92
N PRO A 158 16.24 15.97 24.18
CA PRO A 158 15.78 14.59 23.99
C PRO A 158 16.04 13.78 25.26
N THR A 159 15.11 13.84 26.21
CA THR A 159 15.33 13.34 27.57
C THR A 159 14.72 11.98 27.83
N THR A 160 13.76 11.52 27.02
CA THR A 160 12.96 10.33 27.33
C THR A 160 12.72 9.44 26.12
N ALA A 161 12.51 8.15 26.37
CA ALA A 161 12.08 7.20 25.35
C ALA A 161 10.80 7.65 24.64
N SER A 162 9.86 8.28 25.37
CA SER A 162 8.61 8.78 24.81
C SER A 162 8.83 9.95 23.84
N HIS A 163 9.71 10.90 24.16
CA HIS A 163 10.09 11.97 23.24
C HIS A 163 10.57 11.38 21.92
N HIS A 164 11.54 10.47 22.00
CA HIS A 164 12.14 9.85 20.81
C HIS A 164 11.12 9.05 20.01
N PHE A 165 10.24 8.30 20.68
CA PHE A 165 9.20 7.53 20.01
C PHE A 165 8.22 8.43 19.27
N TYR A 166 7.65 9.44 19.91
CA TYR A 166 6.65 10.31 19.26
C TYR A 166 7.27 11.17 18.16
N LEU A 167 8.52 11.60 18.30
CA LEU A 167 9.26 12.26 17.22
C LEU A 167 9.47 11.31 16.04
N GLY A 168 9.87 10.06 16.29
CA GLY A 168 10.04 9.05 15.25
C GLY A 168 8.75 8.73 14.51
N VAL A 169 7.64 8.59 15.24
CA VAL A 169 6.32 8.36 14.63
C VAL A 169 5.85 9.59 13.85
N ALA A 170 6.03 10.81 14.36
CA ALA A 170 5.70 12.02 13.62
C ALA A 170 6.48 12.09 12.30
N ALA A 171 7.77 11.74 12.31
CA ALA A 171 8.60 11.66 11.11
C ALA A 171 8.06 10.65 10.08
N LEU A 172 7.45 9.55 10.51
CA LEU A 172 6.79 8.59 9.62
C LEU A 172 5.43 9.07 9.11
N LYS A 173 4.67 9.81 9.92
CA LYS A 173 3.27 10.15 9.64
C LYS A 173 3.09 11.48 8.90
N GLN A 174 4.13 12.32 8.81
CA GLN A 174 4.07 13.53 8.00
C GLN A 174 3.82 13.22 6.51
N GLU A 175 3.33 14.20 5.76
CA GLU A 175 2.95 14.05 4.34
C GLU A 175 4.06 13.44 3.48
N ASN A 176 5.31 13.81 3.75
CA ASN A 176 6.51 13.26 3.13
C ASN A 176 7.37 12.56 4.18
N PRO A 177 7.17 11.25 4.45
CA PRO A 177 7.82 10.57 5.55
C PRO A 177 9.35 10.67 5.51
N ASP A 178 9.94 11.04 6.64
CA ASP A 178 11.39 11.01 6.84
C ASP A 178 11.77 9.70 7.53
N PHE A 179 11.99 8.66 6.73
CA PHE A 179 12.27 7.32 7.23
C PHE A 179 13.61 7.23 7.98
N ALA A 180 14.60 8.05 7.64
CA ALA A 180 15.91 8.05 8.28
C ALA A 180 15.87 8.72 9.66
N LEU A 181 15.15 9.85 9.77
CA LEU A 181 14.87 10.46 11.07
C LEU A 181 14.05 9.51 11.93
N ALA A 182 13.01 8.88 11.38
CA ALA A 182 12.19 7.93 12.09
C ALA A 182 13.01 6.78 12.69
N GLU A 183 13.84 6.12 11.88
CA GLU A 183 14.73 5.05 12.33
C GLU A 183 15.61 5.51 13.49
N THR A 184 16.32 6.63 13.31
CA THR A 184 17.24 7.17 14.31
C THR A 184 16.53 7.37 15.65
N GLN A 185 15.35 7.98 15.61
CA GLN A 185 14.61 8.32 16.82
C GLN A 185 13.97 7.08 17.47
N LEU A 186 13.43 6.14 16.69
CA LEU A 186 12.86 4.91 17.22
C LEU A 186 13.91 3.99 17.85
N LEU A 187 15.13 3.94 17.31
CA LEU A 187 16.25 3.21 17.93
C LEU A 187 16.66 3.84 19.26
N GLN A 188 16.68 5.17 19.37
CA GLN A 188 16.92 5.87 20.64
C GLN A 188 15.81 5.56 21.66
N ALA A 189 14.55 5.55 21.22
CA ALA A 189 13.42 5.18 22.08
C ALA A 189 13.57 3.75 22.61
N ARG A 190 13.96 2.79 21.77
CA ARG A 190 14.22 1.40 22.17
C ARG A 190 15.32 1.31 23.22
N SER A 191 16.43 2.02 22.99
CA SER A 191 17.60 2.07 23.87
C SER A 191 17.26 2.60 25.26
N LEU A 192 16.50 3.70 25.33
CA LEU A 192 16.16 4.36 26.58
C LEU A 192 14.98 3.72 27.32
N GLY A 193 14.06 3.10 26.57
CA GLY A 193 12.77 2.63 27.09
C GLY A 193 12.79 1.29 27.81
N GLN A 194 13.85 0.49 27.67
CA GLN A 194 13.99 -0.83 28.30
C GLN A 194 12.73 -1.72 28.19
N GLY A 195 12.16 -1.83 26.98
CA GLY A 195 10.94 -2.61 26.71
C GLY A 195 9.63 -1.80 26.74
N TRP A 196 9.69 -0.51 27.09
CA TRP A 196 8.55 0.40 26.92
C TRP A 196 8.12 0.50 25.45
N GLN A 197 6.86 0.16 25.17
CA GLN A 197 6.26 0.17 23.83
C GLN A 197 7.06 -0.59 22.76
N GLU A 198 7.75 -1.67 23.16
CA GLU A 198 8.65 -2.43 22.28
C GLU A 198 7.96 -2.87 20.97
N ASP A 199 6.74 -3.39 21.04
CA ASP A 199 6.04 -3.89 19.84
C ASP A 199 5.66 -2.75 18.89
N ALA A 200 5.28 -1.58 19.43
CA ALA A 200 5.00 -0.40 18.63
C ALA A 200 6.30 0.15 18.00
N ILE A 201 7.40 0.16 18.75
CA ILE A 201 8.72 0.56 18.23
C ILE A 201 9.15 -0.37 17.09
N ASN A 202 9.07 -1.68 17.28
CA ASN A 202 9.42 -2.67 16.26
C ASN A 202 8.57 -2.51 15.00
N TRP A 203 7.27 -2.26 15.17
CA TRP A 203 6.35 -2.07 14.04
C TRP A 203 6.72 -0.83 13.23
N HIS A 204 6.95 0.31 13.89
CA HIS A 204 7.32 1.55 13.21
C HIS A 204 8.73 1.47 12.61
N LEU A 205 9.66 0.74 13.22
CA LEU A 205 10.97 0.48 12.63
C LEU A 205 10.87 -0.38 11.37
N ALA A 206 10.03 -1.40 11.36
CA ALA A 206 9.79 -2.19 10.15
C ALA A 206 9.27 -1.31 9.01
N LEU A 207 8.34 -0.39 9.28
CA LEU A 207 7.84 0.57 8.29
C LEU A 207 8.92 1.55 7.82
N ALA A 208 9.77 2.03 8.74
CA ALA A 208 10.91 2.88 8.40
C ALA A 208 11.90 2.16 7.47
N TYR A 209 12.24 0.90 7.78
CA TYR A 209 13.12 0.07 6.96
C TYR A 209 12.51 -0.23 5.58
N LEU A 210 11.23 -0.58 5.51
CA LEU A 210 10.51 -0.75 4.24
C LEU A 210 10.53 0.51 3.39
N GLY A 211 10.30 1.68 3.99
CA GLY A 211 10.41 2.98 3.34
C GLY A 211 11.79 3.23 2.72
N GLN A 212 12.83 2.73 3.36
CA GLN A 212 14.22 2.80 2.91
C GLN A 212 14.64 1.66 1.98
N LYS A 213 13.72 0.76 1.58
CA LYS A 213 14.00 -0.47 0.79
C LYS A 213 14.90 -1.48 1.50
N ARG A 214 15.00 -1.39 2.82
CA ARG A 214 15.79 -2.25 3.71
C ARG A 214 14.95 -3.45 4.16
N ASN A 215 14.68 -4.34 3.21
CA ASN A 215 13.69 -5.41 3.40
C ASN A 215 14.12 -6.45 4.44
N ALA A 216 15.42 -6.75 4.55
CA ALA A 216 15.91 -7.75 5.50
C ALA A 216 15.70 -7.27 6.95
N GLU A 217 16.04 -6.02 7.23
CA GLU A 217 15.84 -5.41 8.55
C GLU A 217 14.36 -5.27 8.88
N ALA A 218 13.53 -4.92 7.90
CA ALA A 218 12.08 -4.92 8.09
C ALA A 218 11.55 -6.31 8.46
N GLN A 219 12.01 -7.37 7.78
CA GLN A 219 11.59 -8.73 8.09
C GLN A 219 12.02 -9.17 9.50
N GLU A 220 13.22 -8.78 9.93
CA GLU A 220 13.70 -9.06 11.28
C GLU A 220 12.81 -8.41 12.35
N GLU A 221 12.46 -7.14 12.19
CA GLU A 221 11.59 -6.42 13.12
C GLU A 221 10.17 -7.02 13.18
N LEU A 222 9.61 -7.39 12.02
CA LEU A 222 8.31 -8.07 11.95
C LEU A 222 8.36 -9.48 12.56
N GLY A 223 9.46 -10.20 12.35
CA GLY A 223 9.72 -11.50 12.96
C GLY A 223 9.79 -11.42 14.48
N ASN A 224 10.41 -10.35 15.01
CA ASN A 224 10.46 -10.09 16.45
C ASN A 224 9.05 -9.89 17.04
N ILE A 225 8.19 -9.12 16.38
CA ILE A 225 6.78 -8.95 16.80
C ILE A 225 6.07 -10.30 16.86
N ILE A 226 6.21 -11.13 15.82
CA ILE A 226 5.53 -12.43 15.73
C ILE A 226 6.03 -13.41 16.77
N ARG A 227 7.34 -13.43 17.04
CA ARG A 227 7.95 -14.36 18.01
C ARG A 227 7.51 -14.08 19.44
N VAL A 228 7.34 -12.81 19.78
CA VAL A 228 6.95 -12.39 21.13
C VAL A 228 5.43 -12.52 21.35
N ASP A 229 4.65 -12.68 20.27
CA ASP A 229 3.20 -12.92 20.24
C ASP A 229 2.38 -11.93 21.08
N ARG A 230 2.73 -10.64 20.96
CA ARG A 230 2.03 -9.53 21.62
C ARG A 230 1.16 -8.76 20.62
N ASP A 231 1.19 -7.43 20.66
CA ASP A 231 0.38 -6.59 19.78
C ASP A 231 0.90 -6.62 18.33
N ASN A 232 0.02 -6.30 17.36
CA ASN A 232 0.34 -6.22 15.93
C ASN A 232 0.77 -7.52 15.21
N VAL A 233 0.74 -8.70 15.86
CA VAL A 233 1.14 -9.99 15.25
C VAL A 233 0.41 -10.28 13.93
N ALA A 234 -0.91 -10.06 13.89
CA ALA A 234 -1.70 -10.28 12.67
C ALA A 234 -1.26 -9.36 11.53
N LYS A 235 -1.00 -8.08 11.83
CA LYS A 235 -0.49 -7.10 10.85
C LYS A 235 0.91 -7.48 10.38
N ALA A 236 1.77 -7.91 11.30
CA ALA A 236 3.14 -8.31 10.98
C ALA A 236 3.18 -9.55 10.08
N LYS A 237 2.34 -10.56 10.34
CA LYS A 237 2.18 -11.74 9.47
C LYS A 237 1.71 -11.35 8.08
N LEU A 238 0.67 -10.50 7.99
CA LEU A 238 0.13 -10.02 6.72
C LEU A 238 1.17 -9.24 5.92
N LEU A 239 1.93 -8.37 6.58
CA LEU A 239 2.97 -7.58 5.93
C LEU A 239 4.14 -8.47 5.45
N LEU A 240 4.58 -9.42 6.26
CA LEU A 240 5.60 -10.40 5.85
C LEU A 240 5.15 -11.26 4.66
N GLU A 241 3.88 -11.64 4.60
CA GLU A 241 3.33 -12.39 3.47
C GLU A 241 3.36 -11.57 2.17
N LYS A 242 3.00 -10.28 2.25
CA LYS A 242 3.03 -9.35 1.10
C LYS A 242 4.45 -9.00 0.62
N MET A 243 5.46 -9.23 1.45
CA MET A 243 6.87 -9.00 1.11
C MET A 243 7.54 -10.16 0.36
N LYS A 244 6.88 -11.33 0.27
CA LYS A 244 7.36 -12.51 -0.47
C LYS A 244 6.98 -12.42 -1.94
#